data_AF-A0A819XUR6-F1
#
_entry.id   AF-A0A819XUR6-F1
#
_cell.length_a   1.000
_cell.length_b   1.000
_cell.length_c   1.000
_cell.angle_alpha   90.00
_cell.angle_beta   90.00
_cell.angle_gamma   90.00
#
_symmetry.space_group_name_H-M   'P 1'
#
loop_
_entity.id
_entity.type
_entity.pdbx_description
1 polymer ?
#
loop_
_entity_poly.entity_id
_entity_poly.type
_entity_poly.pdbx_seq_one_letter_code
_entity_poly.pdbx_strand_id
1 'polypeptide(L)' 'MLKRGCAVVTVGFPATKINEPRIRFCLSASHTKEMLDHTLRAFDEVGYMTGLQCSKRKPLRRLVDLNPEDYLED' A
#
# COMPACT_ATOMS: atom_id res chain seq x y z
N MET A 1 -0.75 -9.78 -2.47
CA MET A 1 0.61 -9.24 -2.20
C MET A 1 1.72 -10.21 -2.59
N LEU A 2 1.74 -11.46 -2.11
CA LEU A 2 2.83 -12.42 -2.42
C LEU A 2 3.10 -12.60 -3.92
N LYS A 3 2.04 -12.73 -4.75
CA LYS A 3 2.15 -12.79 -6.23
C LYS A 3 2.83 -11.57 -6.87
N ARG A 4 2.88 -10.43 -6.15
CA ARG A 4 3.47 -9.16 -6.60
C ARG A 4 4.87 -8.93 -6.01
N GLY A 5 5.44 -9.92 -5.33
CA GLY A 5 6.78 -9.84 -4.73
C GLY A 5 6.86 -9.04 -3.43
N CYS A 6 5.74 -8.61 -2.85
CA CYS A 6 5.73 -7.84 -1.60
C CYS A 6 5.35 -8.74 -0.42
N ALA A 7 6.23 -8.82 0.57
CA ALA A 7 5.93 -9.43 1.87
C ALA A 7 5.25 -8.41 2.79
N VAL A 8 4.12 -8.79 3.40
CA VAL A 8 3.30 -7.91 4.23
C VAL A 8 2.81 -8.65 5.46
N VAL A 9 2.72 -7.97 6.60
CA VAL A 9 2.23 -8.55 7.85
C VAL A 9 0.77 -8.14 8.04
N THR A 10 -0.15 -9.10 7.90
CA THR A 10 -1.56 -8.93 8.29
C THR A 10 -1.71 -9.25 9.76
N VAL A 11 -2.40 -8.38 10.50
CA VAL A 11 -2.66 -8.56 11.93
C VAL A 11 -4.18 -8.60 12.15
N GLY A 12 -4.63 -9.66 12.82
CA GLY A 12 -6.02 -9.85 13.23
C GLY A 12 -6.12 -10.30 14.68
N PHE A 13 -7.32 -10.70 15.10
CA PHE A 13 -7.55 -11.30 16.42
C PHE A 13 -6.62 -12.50 16.66
N PRO A 14 -5.95 -12.63 17.83
CA PRO A 14 -6.12 -11.87 19.08
C PRO A 14 -5.28 -10.59 19.22
N ALA A 15 -4.41 -10.29 18.26
CA ALA A 15 -3.51 -9.13 18.32
C ALA A 15 -4.22 -7.79 18.06
N THR A 16 -5.42 -7.82 17.47
CA THR A 16 -6.32 -6.67 17.28
C THR A 16 -7.76 -7.07 17.62
N LYS A 17 -8.65 -6.09 17.81
CA LYS A 17 -10.09 -6.39 17.91
C LYS A 17 -10.58 -7.01 16.61
N ILE A 18 -11.65 -7.81 16.70
CA ILE A 18 -12.20 -8.58 15.57
C ILE A 18 -12.61 -7.69 14.38
N ASN A 19 -13.06 -6.47 14.65
CA ASN A 19 -13.53 -5.49 13.66
C ASN A 19 -12.44 -4.51 13.19
N GLU A 20 -11.22 -4.61 13.73
CA GLU A 20 -10.10 -3.71 13.42
C GLU A 20 -8.87 -4.49 12.91
N PRO A 21 -9.00 -5.38 11.90
CA PRO A 21 -7.84 -5.98 11.26
C PRO A 21 -7.06 -4.89 10.51
N ARG A 22 -5.73 -5.00 10.50
CA ARG A 22 -4.87 -4.03 9.81
C ARG A 22 -3.62 -4.71 9.25
N ILE A 23 -2.99 -4.03 8.31
CA ILE A 23 -1.68 -4.42 7.78
C ILE A 23 -0.63 -3.55 8.47
N ARG A 24 0.44 -4.17 8.99
CA ARG A 24 1.58 -3.45 9.59
C ARG A 24 2.73 -3.40 8.59
N PHE A 25 3.13 -2.18 8.23
CA PHE A 25 4.32 -1.94 7.42
C PHE A 25 5.55 -1.86 8.31
N CYS A 26 6.54 -2.69 8.00
CA CYS A 26 7.84 -2.68 8.67
C CYS A 26 8.87 -2.08 7.71
N LEU A 27 9.19 -0.81 7.90
CA LEU A 27 10.17 -0.09 7.10
C LEU A 27 11.53 -0.10 7.78
N SER A 28 12.59 -0.07 6.97
CA SER A 28 13.99 -0.01 7.38
C SER A 28 14.74 0.89 6.40
N ALA A 29 15.86 1.47 6.83
CA ALA A 29 16.72 2.31 5.99
C ALA A 29 17.28 1.58 4.75
N SER A 30 17.26 0.24 4.74
CA SER A 30 17.70 -0.57 3.60
C SER A 30 16.71 -0.59 2.42
N HIS A 31 15.49 -0.08 2.57
CA HIS A 31 14.53 -0.03 1.47
C HIS A 31 14.88 1.11 0.52
N THR A 32 15.05 0.80 -0.76
CA THR A 32 15.26 1.82 -1.79
C THR A 32 13.94 2.48 -2.21
N LYS A 33 14.02 3.64 -2.85
CA LYS A 33 12.84 4.36 -3.37
C LYS A 33 12.04 3.48 -4.33
N GLU A 34 12.72 2.74 -5.20
CA GLU A 34 12.10 1.88 -6.21
C GLU A 34 11.30 0.74 -5.56
N MET A 35 11.80 0.17 -4.46
CA MET A 35 11.06 -0.85 -3.69
C MET A 35 9.79 -0.28 -3.09
N LEU A 36 9.84 0.95 -2.57
CA LEU A 36 8.69 1.63 -1.99
C LEU A 36 7.67 1.99 -3.08
N ASP A 37 8.11 2.55 -4.20
CA ASP A 37 7.26 2.93 -5.32
C ASP A 37 6.54 1.71 -5.93
N HIS A 38 7.27 0.59 -6.10
CA HIS A 38 6.67 -0.69 -6.53
C HIS A 38 5.62 -1.19 -5.53
N THR A 39 5.94 -1.13 -4.24
CA THR A 39 5.03 -1.57 -3.18
C THR A 39 3.75 -0.74 -3.19
N LEU A 40 3.85 0.59 -3.31
CA LEU A 40 2.70 1.49 -3.37
C LEU A 40 1.78 1.18 -4.56
N ARG A 41 2.33 0.94 -5.75
CA ARG A 41 1.55 0.54 -6.93
C ARG A 41 0.84 -0.79 -6.73
N ALA A 42 1.52 -1.78 -6.16
CA ALA A 42 0.94 -3.08 -5.86
C ALA A 42 -0.24 -2.99 -4.88
N PHE A 43 -0.16 -2.09 -3.90
CA PHE A 43 -1.25 -1.84 -2.94
C PHE A 43 -2.41 -1.05 -3.55
N ASP A 44 -2.14 -0.09 -4.44
CA ASP A 44 -3.18 0.63 -5.16
C ASP A 44 -4.03 -0.34 -6.00
N GLU A 45 -3.36 -1.20 -6.77
CA GLU A 45 -4.02 -2.21 -7.60
C GLU A 45 -4.87 -3.16 -6.74
N VAL A 46 -4.31 -3.72 -5.66
CA VAL A 46 -5.03 -4.66 -4.78
C VAL A 46 -6.19 -3.95 -4.07
N GLY A 47 -5.95 -2.75 -3.53
CA GLY A 47 -6.97 -1.99 -2.81
C GLY A 47 -8.17 -1.64 -3.69
N TYR A 48 -7.91 -1.33 -4.97
CA TYR A 48 -8.94 -1.13 -5.96
C TYR A 48 -9.72 -2.43 -6.25
N MET A 49 -9.03 -3.53 -6.49
CA MET A 49 -9.66 -4.83 -6.76
C MET A 49 -10.53 -5.33 -5.60
N THR A 50 -10.11 -5.10 -4.36
CA THR A 50 -10.82 -5.59 -3.15
C THR A 50 -11.83 -4.58 -2.61
N GLY A 51 -11.89 -3.37 -3.16
CA GLY A 51 -12.74 -2.28 -2.64
C GLY A 51 -12.32 -1.77 -1.24
N LEU A 52 -11.06 -1.97 -0.84
CA LEU A 52 -10.55 -1.56 0.48
C LEU A 52 -10.05 -0.10 0.50
N GLN A 53 -10.03 0.59 -0.64
CA GLN A 53 -9.73 2.01 -0.71
C GLN A 53 -10.90 2.85 -0.18
N CYS A 54 -11.01 2.94 1.15
CA CYS A 54 -12.13 3.63 1.81
C CYS A 54 -11.83 5.09 2.19
N SER A 55 -10.64 5.61 1.86
CA SER A 55 -10.28 6.99 2.19
C SER A 55 -11.16 7.98 1.41
N LYS A 56 -11.77 8.93 2.12
CA LYS A 56 -12.56 10.03 1.52
C LYS A 56 -11.66 11.08 0.86
N ARG A 57 -10.36 11.07 1.15
CA ARG A 57 -9.39 11.91 0.44
C ARG A 57 -9.28 11.33 -0.97
N LYS A 58 -9.70 12.11 -1.98
CA LYS A 58 -9.47 11.73 -3.37
C LYS A 58 -7.97 11.54 -3.55
N PRO A 59 -7.47 10.37 -3.98
CA PRO A 59 -6.10 10.29 -4.42
C PRO A 59 -5.94 11.28 -5.59
N LEU A 60 -4.83 12.03 -5.61
CA LEU A 60 -4.61 13.06 -6.63
C LEU A 60 -4.74 12.48 -8.06
N ARG A 61 -4.31 11.23 -8.25
CA ARG A 61 -4.54 10.29 -9.37
C ARG A 61 -4.34 8.86 -8.85
N ARG A 62 -4.77 7.81 -9.58
CA ARG A 62 -4.36 6.44 -9.21
C ARG A 62 -2.85 6.29 -9.43
N LEU A 63 -2.18 5.58 -8.54
CA LEU A 63 -0.72 5.38 -8.60
C LEU A 63 -0.31 4.52 -9.80
N VAL A 64 -1.22 3.65 -10.27
CA VAL A 64 -1.05 2.93 -11.54
C VAL A 64 -1.03 3.85 -12.76
N ASP A 65 -1.63 5.04 -12.66
CA ASP A 65 -1.75 6.01 -13.74
C ASP A 65 -0.69 7.15 -13.63
N LEU A 66 0.20 7.07 -12.64
CA LEU A 66 1.23 8.07 -12.33
C LEU A 66 2.65 7.60 -12.68
N ASN A 67 3.43 8.49 -13.28
CA ASN A 67 4.85 8.28 -13.47
C ASN A 67 5.61 8.57 -12.16
N PRO A 68 6.78 7.94 -11.92
CA PRO A 68 7.56 8.19 -10.72
C PRO A 68 8.04 9.63 -10.54
N GLU A 69 8.07 10.41 -11.62
CA GLU A 69 8.45 11.83 -11.61
C GLU A 69 7.33 12.73 -11.07
N ASP A 70 6.08 12.30 -11.18
CA ASP A 70 4.89 13.05 -10.74
C ASP A 70 4.76 13.10 -9.19
N TYR A 71 5.62 12.38 -8.45
CA TYR A 71 5.60 12.32 -6.98
C TYR A 71 6.23 13.54 -6.28
N LEU A 72 6.94 14.40 -7.01
CA LEU A 72 7.78 15.46 -6.45
C LEU A 72 7.26 16.88 -6.74
N GLU A 73 6.07 17.03 -7.33
CA GLU A 73 5.49 18.35 -7.67
C GLU A 73 4.62 19.00 -6.58
N ASP A 74 4.73 18.58 -5.31
CA ASP A 74 4.06 19.24 -4.16
C ASP A 74 5.00 20.17 -3.37
#